data_AF-A0A8J6PE84-F1
#
_entry.id   AF-A0A8J6PE84-F1
#
_cell.length_a   1.000
_cell.length_b   1.000
_cell.length_c   1.000
_cell.angle_alpha   90.00
_cell.angle_beta   90.00
_cell.angle_gamma   90.00
#
_symmetry.space_group_name_H-M   'P 1'
#
loop_
_entity.id
_entity.type
_entity.pdbx_description
1 polymer ?
#
loop_
_entity_poly.entity_id
_entity_poly.type
_entity_poly.pdbx_seq_one_letter_code
_entity_poly.pdbx_strand_id
1 'polypeptide(L)'
;MPTKNKVATKYYVFFGKIDRYDVLFSSNINHDIDNRHQQHDEMEVFHYLRVIKLQGTCIESDERDGDRLYITLYGEDRGSNSVGSTLADHKVLDKDGIQKWRKIRGESFPVYDPPDHIGHIDKVRGENAWNIYLWLPDSQFDRIAALLYSGRQTYAHLNELQKGRHKFLRWIELSTEHPAGDEVE
;
A
#
# COMPACT_ATOMS: atom_id res chain seq x y z
N MET A 1 24.90 16.21 -21.43
CA MET A 1 24.04 16.11 -20.23
C MET A 1 24.26 14.74 -19.61
N PRO A 2 24.68 14.63 -18.33
CA PRO A 2 24.84 13.32 -17.71
C PRO A 2 23.45 12.66 -17.63
N THR A 3 23.29 11.54 -18.33
CA THR A 3 22.12 10.68 -18.22
C THR A 3 22.01 10.23 -16.76
N LYS A 4 20.96 10.68 -16.05
CA LYS A 4 20.64 10.17 -14.70
C LYS A 4 20.63 8.64 -14.80
N ASN A 5 21.59 7.99 -14.12
CA ASN A 5 21.61 6.53 -14.04
C ASN A 5 20.25 6.09 -13.47
N LYS A 6 19.52 5.30 -14.27
CA LYS A 6 18.21 4.79 -13.87
C LYS A 6 18.44 3.89 -12.66
N VAL A 7 17.89 4.29 -11.50
CA VAL A 7 18.02 3.50 -10.26
C VAL A 7 17.50 2.10 -10.52
N ALA A 8 18.33 1.09 -10.27
CA ALA A 8 17.94 -0.30 -10.46
C ALA A 8 16.69 -0.60 -9.63
N THR A 9 15.68 -1.14 -10.30
CA THR A 9 14.41 -1.52 -9.69
C THR A 9 14.40 -3.04 -9.54
N LYS A 10 14.15 -3.53 -8.32
CA LYS A 10 14.06 -4.97 -8.03
C LYS A 10 12.69 -5.30 -7.47
N TYR A 11 12.24 -6.52 -7.72
CA TYR A 11 10.97 -7.04 -7.23
C TYR A 11 11.23 -8.27 -6.39
N TYR A 12 10.54 -8.35 -5.26
CA TYR A 12 10.61 -9.47 -4.33
C TYR A 12 9.21 -9.91 -3.97
N VAL A 13 9.06 -11.21 -3.73
CA VAL A 13 7.85 -11.80 -3.18
C VAL A 13 8.24 -12.47 -1.87
N PHE A 14 7.42 -12.26 -0.84
CA PHE A 14 7.57 -12.95 0.43
C PHE A 14 6.20 -13.11 1.11
N PHE A 15 6.15 -14.02 2.06
CA PHE A 15 4.92 -14.36 2.76
C PHE A 15 5.03 -14.07 4.25
N GLY A 16 3.89 -13.87 4.89
CA GLY A 16 3.79 -13.68 6.33
C GLY A 16 2.64 -14.48 6.90
N LYS A 17 2.89 -15.27 7.94
CA LYS A 17 1.83 -15.85 8.77
C LYS A 17 1.33 -14.78 9.74
N ILE A 18 0.05 -14.45 9.70
CA ILE A 18 -0.54 -13.44 10.60
C ILE A 18 -0.90 -14.10 11.93
N ASP A 19 -0.26 -13.66 13.00
CA ASP A 19 -0.41 -14.22 14.35
C ASP A 19 -1.46 -13.48 15.17
N ARG A 20 -1.58 -12.16 14.96
CA ARG A 20 -2.50 -11.28 15.71
C ARG A 20 -2.99 -10.15 14.83
N TYR A 21 -4.14 -9.60 15.20
CA TYR A 21 -4.63 -8.37 14.62
C TYR A 21 -5.36 -7.51 15.65
N ASP A 22 -5.32 -6.20 15.43
CA ASP A 22 -6.11 -5.19 16.14
C ASP A 22 -6.90 -4.39 15.10
N VAL A 23 -8.17 -4.15 15.38
CA VAL A 23 -9.02 -3.30 14.53
C VAL A 23 -9.48 -2.09 15.32
N LEU A 24 -9.27 -0.91 14.76
CA LEU A 24 -9.67 0.37 15.32
C LEU A 24 -10.66 1.05 14.38
N PHE A 25 -11.80 1.43 14.94
CA PHE A 25 -12.77 2.31 14.32
C PHE A 25 -12.98 3.51 15.25
N SER A 26 -12.94 4.71 14.68
CA SER A 26 -13.23 5.94 15.42
C SER A 26 -14.10 6.86 14.57
N SER A 27 -15.04 7.53 15.21
CA SER A 27 -15.94 8.52 14.61
C SER A 27 -15.89 9.77 15.47
N ASN A 28 -15.35 10.86 14.93
CA ASN A 28 -15.16 12.10 15.66
C ASN A 28 -15.63 13.30 14.85
N ILE A 29 -15.81 14.43 15.52
CA ILE A 29 -15.88 15.74 14.85
C ILE A 29 -14.45 16.14 14.52
N ASN A 30 -14.24 16.68 13.33
CA ASN A 30 -12.93 17.20 12.93
C ASN A 30 -12.54 18.36 13.86
N HIS A 31 -11.54 18.13 14.71
CA HIS A 31 -11.06 19.12 15.68
C HIS A 31 -10.47 20.38 15.01
N ASP A 32 -10.05 20.31 13.75
CA ASP A 32 -9.54 21.46 13.01
C ASP A 32 -10.63 22.51 12.75
N ILE A 33 -11.91 22.13 12.85
CA ILE A 33 -13.04 23.07 12.76
C ILE A 33 -12.96 24.11 13.88
N ASP A 34 -12.49 23.75 15.08
CA ASP A 34 -12.40 24.72 16.17
C ASP A 34 -11.25 25.73 15.95
N ASN A 35 -10.36 25.44 15.01
CA ASN A 35 -9.26 26.33 14.63
C ASN A 35 -9.64 27.24 13.45
N ARG A 36 -10.04 28.48 13.75
CA ARG A 36 -10.42 29.50 12.75
C ARG A 36 -9.40 29.73 11.63
N HIS A 37 -8.12 29.46 11.86
CA HIS A 37 -7.07 29.65 10.85
C HIS A 37 -6.98 28.50 9.83
N GLN A 38 -7.58 27.34 10.13
CA GLN A 38 -7.59 26.16 9.28
C GLN A 38 -8.95 25.93 8.60
N GLN A 39 -9.99 26.63 9.04
CA GLN A 39 -11.33 26.55 8.44
C GLN A 39 -11.31 26.93 6.95
N HIS A 40 -11.92 26.09 6.13
CA HIS A 40 -12.20 26.35 4.72
C HIS A 40 -13.47 25.62 4.29
N ASP A 41 -14.12 26.08 3.21
CA ASP A 41 -15.44 25.60 2.78
C ASP A 41 -15.47 24.09 2.47
N GLU A 42 -14.34 23.52 2.06
CA GLU A 42 -14.21 22.08 1.74
C GLU A 42 -13.87 21.20 2.96
N MET A 43 -13.83 21.76 4.18
CA MET A 43 -13.44 21.01 5.37
C MET A 43 -14.52 20.01 5.77
N GLU A 44 -14.15 18.73 5.91
CA GLU A 44 -15.07 17.70 6.41
C GLU A 44 -15.38 17.92 7.89
N VAL A 45 -16.67 17.88 8.23
CA VAL A 45 -17.15 18.08 9.61
C VAL A 45 -16.90 16.85 10.47
N PHE A 46 -17.10 15.66 9.89
CA PHE A 46 -16.89 14.39 10.56
C PHE A 46 -15.59 13.77 10.07
N HIS A 47 -14.83 13.21 11.00
CA HIS A 47 -13.61 12.49 10.72
C HIS A 47 -13.73 11.04 11.19
N TYR A 48 -13.56 10.11 10.25
CA TYR A 48 -13.64 8.68 10.51
C TYR A 48 -12.25 8.07 10.35
N LEU A 49 -11.77 7.40 11.39
CA LEU A 49 -10.51 6.67 11.36
C LEU A 49 -10.80 5.17 11.36
N ARG A 50 -10.24 4.45 10.40
CA ARG A 50 -10.30 2.99 10.30
C ARG A 50 -8.92 2.44 10.10
N VAL A 51 -8.49 1.58 11.02
CA VAL A 51 -7.16 0.99 10.99
C VAL A 51 -7.23 -0.49 11.34
N ILE A 52 -6.61 -1.33 10.53
CA ILE A 52 -6.30 -2.72 10.89
C ILE A 52 -4.79 -2.80 11.07
N LYS A 53 -4.35 -3.28 12.23
CA LYS A 53 -2.95 -3.61 12.49
C LYS A 53 -2.82 -5.12 12.50
N LEU A 54 -1.95 -5.66 11.66
CA LEU A 54 -1.60 -7.08 11.63
C LEU A 54 -0.20 -7.24 12.20
N GLN A 55 -0.04 -8.28 13.02
CA GLN A 55 1.26 -8.73 13.48
C GLN A 55 1.45 -10.16 13.00
N GLY A 56 2.61 -10.44 12.43
CA GLY A 56 2.92 -11.75 11.90
C GLY A 56 4.40 -12.02 11.85
N THR A 57 4.72 -13.12 11.20
CA THR A 57 6.08 -13.61 11.04
C THR A 57 6.30 -13.97 9.57
N CYS A 58 7.38 -13.47 8.97
CA CYS A 58 7.80 -13.86 7.64
C CYS A 58 8.01 -15.36 7.57
N ILE A 59 7.49 -15.97 6.52
CA ILE A 59 7.68 -17.39 6.20
C ILE A 59 8.13 -17.51 4.74
N GLU A 60 8.82 -18.60 4.42
CA GLU A 60 9.17 -18.96 3.04
C GLU A 60 9.96 -17.84 2.33
N SER A 61 10.92 -17.23 3.04
CA SER A 61 11.75 -16.16 2.51
C SER A 61 13.24 -16.40 2.78
N ASP A 62 14.05 -16.55 1.73
CA ASP A 62 15.49 -16.78 1.86
C ASP A 62 16.22 -15.75 2.74
N GLU A 63 15.77 -14.49 2.73
CA GLU A 63 16.43 -13.39 3.44
C GLU A 63 15.74 -12.99 4.75
N ARG A 64 14.46 -13.32 4.91
CA ARG A 64 13.62 -12.76 5.99
C ARG A 64 12.87 -13.80 6.80
N ASP A 65 13.09 -15.09 6.57
CA ASP A 65 12.41 -16.14 7.32
C ASP A 65 12.54 -15.91 8.84
N GLY A 66 11.40 -15.90 9.54
CA GLY A 66 11.34 -15.62 10.98
C GLY A 66 11.35 -14.14 11.38
N ASP A 67 11.59 -13.19 10.47
CA ASP A 67 11.45 -11.75 10.78
C ASP A 67 9.99 -11.42 11.17
N ARG A 68 9.80 -10.49 12.10
CA ARG A 68 8.47 -9.98 12.45
C ARG A 68 7.93 -9.04 11.37
N LEU A 69 6.64 -9.12 11.14
CA LEU A 69 5.89 -8.25 10.23
C LEU A 69 4.84 -7.47 11.00
N TYR A 70 4.88 -6.16 10.87
CA TYR A 70 3.87 -5.24 11.38
C TYR A 70 3.22 -4.52 10.20
N ILE A 71 1.99 -4.88 9.87
CA ILE A 71 1.26 -4.31 8.72
C ILE A 71 0.16 -3.41 9.25
N THR A 72 0.11 -2.15 8.82
CA THR A 72 -0.95 -1.20 9.16
C THR A 72 -1.72 -0.85 7.89
N LEU A 73 -3.00 -1.20 7.89
CA LEU A 73 -3.96 -0.91 6.83
C LEU A 73 -4.82 0.27 7.26
N TYR A 74 -4.83 1.34 6.47
CA TYR A 74 -5.69 2.51 6.68
C TYR A 74 -6.89 2.43 5.73
N GLY A 75 -8.11 2.51 6.27
CA GLY A 75 -9.35 2.59 5.49
C GLY A 75 -9.69 4.05 5.17
N GLU A 76 -8.97 4.64 4.23
CA GLU A 76 -9.09 6.06 3.86
C GLU A 76 -8.91 6.20 2.34
N ASP A 77 -9.94 6.72 1.65
CA ASP A 77 -9.86 7.02 0.22
C ASP A 77 -9.29 8.44 0.02
N ARG A 78 -7.96 8.57 0.04
CA ARG A 78 -7.31 9.86 -0.24
C ARG A 78 -7.36 10.18 -1.74
N GLY A 79 -8.16 11.18 -2.09
CA GLY A 79 -8.58 11.62 -3.43
C GLY A 79 -7.52 12.05 -4.47
N SER A 80 -6.24 11.70 -4.32
CA SER A 80 -5.24 11.87 -5.41
C SER A 80 -4.53 10.58 -5.82
N ASN A 81 -4.61 9.52 -5.00
CA ASN A 81 -4.25 8.14 -5.35
C ASN A 81 -5.47 7.23 -5.13
N SER A 82 -6.66 7.77 -5.37
CA SER A 82 -7.92 7.07 -5.18
C SER A 82 -7.90 5.76 -5.94
N VAL A 83 -8.39 4.70 -5.32
CA VAL A 83 -8.42 3.37 -5.92
C VAL A 83 -9.37 3.26 -7.12
N GLY A 84 -10.13 4.32 -7.40
CA GLY A 84 -10.88 4.54 -8.63
C GLY A 84 -10.15 5.33 -9.72
N SER A 85 -8.88 5.73 -9.53
CA SER A 85 -8.15 6.51 -10.54
C SER A 85 -7.88 5.67 -11.79
N THR A 86 -8.09 6.28 -12.94
CA THR A 86 -7.87 5.70 -14.25
C THR A 86 -6.50 6.11 -14.78
N LEU A 87 -6.00 5.39 -15.78
CA LEU A 87 -4.77 5.81 -16.47
C LEU A 87 -4.89 7.21 -17.09
N ALA A 88 -6.11 7.66 -17.40
CA ALA A 88 -6.35 8.99 -17.93
C ALA A 88 -6.12 10.10 -16.89
N ASP A 89 -6.20 9.79 -15.60
CA ASP A 89 -5.92 10.73 -14.51
C ASP A 89 -4.40 10.90 -14.29
N HIS A 90 -3.61 9.92 -14.73
CA HIS A 90 -2.15 9.89 -14.61
C HIS A 90 -1.43 10.38 -15.89
N LYS A 91 -2.09 11.25 -16.64
CA LYS A 91 -1.56 11.85 -17.86
C LYS A 91 -0.43 12.83 -17.55
N VAL A 92 0.72 12.64 -18.21
CA VAL A 92 1.80 13.62 -18.12
C VAL A 92 1.51 14.77 -19.05
N LEU A 93 1.30 15.96 -18.49
CA LEU A 93 1.13 17.20 -19.24
C LEU A 93 2.48 17.91 -19.44
N ASP A 94 2.62 18.65 -20.54
CA ASP A 94 3.74 19.55 -20.75
C ASP A 94 3.53 20.92 -20.06
N LYS A 95 4.39 21.89 -20.35
CA LYS A 95 4.35 23.22 -19.72
C LYS A 95 3.10 24.03 -20.09
N ASP A 96 2.45 23.69 -21.18
CA ASP A 96 1.27 24.38 -21.71
C ASP A 96 -0.02 23.63 -21.34
N GLY A 97 0.07 22.57 -20.52
CA GLY A 97 -1.07 21.76 -20.10
C GLY A 97 -1.51 20.72 -21.13
N ILE A 98 -0.71 20.44 -22.16
CA ILE A 98 -1.05 19.51 -23.23
C ILE A 98 -0.51 18.11 -22.92
N GLN A 99 -1.28 17.07 -23.27
CA GLN A 99 -0.84 15.68 -23.14
C GLN A 99 0.51 15.44 -23.82
N LYS A 100 1.47 14.92 -23.08
CA LYS A 100 2.76 14.50 -23.62
C LYS A 100 2.65 13.18 -24.37
N TRP A 101 3.31 13.12 -25.53
CA TRP A 101 3.40 11.92 -26.36
C TRP A 101 4.86 11.51 -26.55
N ARG A 102 5.10 10.21 -26.70
CA ARG A 102 6.42 9.65 -27.05
C ARG A 102 6.30 8.88 -28.37
N LYS A 103 7.31 9.02 -29.23
CA LYS A 103 7.42 8.21 -30.45
C LYS A 103 8.20 6.94 -30.17
N ILE A 104 7.61 5.78 -30.48
CA ILE A 104 8.25 4.48 -30.40
C ILE A 104 8.03 3.79 -31.74
N ARG A 105 9.12 3.44 -32.43
CA ARG A 105 9.06 2.76 -33.75
C ARG A 105 8.16 3.47 -34.78
N GLY A 106 8.15 4.81 -34.76
CA GLY A 106 7.35 5.64 -35.66
C GLY A 106 5.91 5.92 -35.19
N GLU A 107 5.40 5.17 -34.21
CA GLU A 107 4.06 5.34 -33.65
C GLU A 107 4.09 6.27 -32.42
N SER A 108 3.01 7.03 -32.23
CA SER A 108 2.88 7.98 -31.12
C SER A 108 2.04 7.39 -29.99
N PHE A 109 2.61 7.33 -28.79
CA PHE A 109 1.96 6.81 -27.58
C PHE A 109 1.84 7.91 -26.52
N PRO A 110 0.71 8.01 -25.81
CA PRO A 110 0.59 8.94 -24.69
C PRO A 110 1.54 8.53 -23.56
N VAL A 111 2.06 9.53 -22.85
CA VAL A 111 2.91 9.34 -21.68
C VAL A 111 2.06 9.46 -20.43
N TYR A 112 2.14 8.43 -19.58
CA TYR A 112 1.49 8.37 -18.29
C TYR A 112 2.54 8.19 -17.17
N ASP A 113 2.18 8.59 -15.97
CA ASP A 113 3.00 8.44 -14.75
C ASP A 113 2.14 7.94 -13.58
N PRO A 114 1.63 6.68 -13.64
CA PRO A 114 0.85 6.13 -12.55
C PRO A 114 1.75 5.81 -11.33
N PRO A 115 1.17 5.73 -10.11
CA PRO A 115 1.87 5.20 -8.96
C PRO A 115 2.43 3.80 -9.21
N ASP A 116 3.62 3.54 -8.70
CA ASP A 116 4.33 2.25 -8.82
C ASP A 116 4.13 1.34 -7.60
N HIS A 117 3.49 1.86 -6.55
CA HIS A 117 3.25 1.18 -5.28
C HIS A 117 1.95 1.64 -4.63
N ILE A 118 1.46 0.84 -3.68
CA ILE A 118 0.28 1.11 -2.85
C ILE A 118 0.64 1.35 -1.38
N GLY A 119 1.91 1.19 -1.01
CA GLY A 119 2.36 1.31 0.36
C GLY A 119 3.88 1.35 0.54
N HIS A 120 4.30 1.52 1.78
CA HIS A 120 5.71 1.64 2.17
C HIS A 120 6.15 0.45 3.03
N ILE A 121 7.43 0.11 2.95
CA ILE A 121 8.06 -0.93 3.76
C ILE A 121 9.30 -0.35 4.42
N ASP A 122 9.32 -0.34 5.75
CA ASP A 122 10.41 0.20 6.56
C ASP A 122 11.02 -0.88 7.46
N LYS A 123 12.35 -0.95 7.51
CA LYS A 123 13.05 -1.82 8.47
C LYS A 123 13.00 -1.17 9.85
N VAL A 124 12.60 -1.94 10.86
CA VAL A 124 12.75 -1.50 12.27
C VAL A 124 14.22 -1.55 12.63
N ARG A 125 14.77 -0.40 13.04
CA ARG A 125 16.20 -0.29 13.30
C ARG A 125 16.61 -1.11 14.52
N GLY A 126 17.57 -2.01 14.35
CA GLY A 126 18.10 -2.84 15.43
C GLY A 126 17.28 -4.09 15.74
N GLU A 127 16.22 -4.35 14.97
CA GLU A 127 15.32 -5.48 15.17
C GLU A 127 15.17 -6.30 13.89
N ASN A 128 14.89 -7.59 14.04
CA ASN A 128 14.47 -8.47 12.96
C ASN A 128 12.98 -8.27 12.67
N ALA A 129 12.61 -7.03 12.33
CA ALA A 129 11.22 -6.64 12.12
C ALA A 129 11.07 -5.62 10.98
N TRP A 130 9.89 -5.61 10.37
CA TRP A 130 9.52 -4.70 9.28
C TRP A 130 8.14 -4.10 9.53
N ASN A 131 8.03 -2.80 9.28
CA ASN A 131 6.76 -2.08 9.23
C ASN A 131 6.30 -1.94 7.79
N ILE A 132 5.01 -2.16 7.57
CA ILE A 132 4.36 -2.04 6.27
C ILE A 132 3.13 -1.15 6.44
N TYR A 133 3.00 -0.13 5.60
CA TYR A 133 1.89 0.82 5.66
C TYR A 133 1.22 0.92 4.31
N LEU A 134 -0.10 0.79 4.26
CA LEU A 134 -0.86 0.98 3.03
C LEU A 134 -2.26 1.53 3.29
N TRP A 135 -2.79 2.19 2.28
CA TRP A 135 -4.12 2.78 2.26
C TRP A 135 -5.01 1.95 1.35
N LEU A 136 -6.17 1.59 1.86
CA LEU A 136 -7.13 0.73 1.19
C LEU A 136 -8.46 1.47 1.01
N PRO A 137 -9.20 1.16 -0.05
CA PRO A 137 -10.60 1.52 -0.14
C PRO A 137 -11.38 0.87 0.99
N ASP A 138 -12.44 1.54 1.41
CA ASP A 138 -13.45 1.08 2.35
C ASP A 138 -13.91 -0.35 2.05
N SER A 139 -14.26 -0.61 0.78
CA SER A 139 -14.75 -1.91 0.35
C SER A 139 -13.74 -3.04 0.51
N GLN A 140 -12.44 -2.76 0.42
CA GLN A 140 -11.38 -3.75 0.66
C GLN A 140 -11.10 -3.89 2.15
N PHE A 141 -11.11 -2.78 2.89
CA PHE A 141 -10.94 -2.78 4.34
C PHE A 141 -11.97 -3.69 5.02
N ASP A 142 -13.25 -3.53 4.67
CA ASP A 142 -14.34 -4.32 5.26
C ASP A 142 -14.23 -5.82 4.92
N ARG A 143 -13.81 -6.15 3.70
CA ARG A 143 -13.57 -7.54 3.28
C ARG A 143 -12.41 -8.18 4.04
N ILE A 144 -11.33 -7.43 4.27
CA ILE A 144 -10.19 -7.90 5.06
C ILE A 144 -10.62 -8.10 6.51
N ALA A 145 -11.36 -7.16 7.09
CA ALA A 145 -11.89 -7.31 8.44
C ALA A 145 -12.73 -8.60 8.56
N ALA A 146 -13.64 -8.85 7.61
CA ALA A 146 -14.44 -10.07 7.58
C ALA A 146 -13.59 -11.35 7.48
N LEU A 147 -12.53 -11.35 6.66
CA LEU A 147 -11.59 -12.46 6.56
C LEU A 147 -10.92 -12.75 7.90
N LEU A 148 -10.42 -11.71 8.57
CA LEU A 148 -9.74 -11.82 9.88
C LEU A 148 -10.70 -12.32 10.98
N TYR A 149 -11.96 -11.91 10.93
CA TYR A 149 -13.00 -12.38 11.85
C TYR A 149 -13.49 -13.80 11.57
N SER A 150 -13.11 -14.43 10.46
CA SER A 150 -13.48 -15.82 10.17
C SER A 150 -12.87 -16.83 11.17
N GLY A 151 -11.87 -16.42 11.95
CA GLY A 151 -11.14 -17.27 12.89
C GLY A 151 -10.17 -18.24 12.23
N ARG A 152 -10.08 -18.25 10.89
CA ARG A 152 -9.11 -19.05 10.16
C ARG A 152 -7.72 -18.39 10.22
N GLN A 153 -6.69 -19.24 10.20
CA GLN A 153 -5.32 -18.76 10.04
C GLN A 153 -5.22 -17.95 8.74
N THR A 154 -4.70 -16.73 8.84
CA THR A 154 -4.53 -15.83 7.70
C THR A 154 -3.05 -15.72 7.35
N TYR A 155 -2.76 -15.66 6.06
CA TYR A 155 -1.44 -15.44 5.49
C TYR A 155 -1.47 -14.19 4.63
N ALA A 156 -0.37 -13.45 4.63
CA ALA A 156 -0.15 -12.31 3.77
C ALA A 156 0.85 -12.67 2.69
N HIS A 157 0.49 -12.43 1.44
CA HIS A 157 1.37 -12.54 0.28
C HIS A 157 1.71 -11.13 -0.17
N LEU A 158 2.99 -10.77 -0.14
CA LEU A 158 3.46 -9.40 -0.34
C LEU A 158 4.39 -9.31 -1.54
N ASN A 159 4.14 -8.33 -2.40
CA ASN A 159 5.05 -7.97 -3.48
C ASN A 159 5.76 -6.66 -3.16
N GLU A 160 7.06 -6.77 -2.93
CA GLU A 160 7.92 -5.63 -2.67
C GLU A 160 8.55 -5.12 -3.97
N LEU A 161 8.57 -3.80 -4.06
CA LEU A 161 9.32 -3.01 -5.02
C LEU A 161 10.47 -2.32 -4.29
N GLN A 162 11.71 -2.60 -4.69
CA GLN A 162 12.87 -1.89 -4.17
C GLN A 162 13.43 -0.92 -5.22
N LYS A 163 13.52 0.36 -4.85
CA LYS A 163 14.19 1.42 -5.64
C LYS A 163 15.30 2.04 -4.81
N GLY A 164 16.54 1.64 -5.12
CA GLY A 164 17.71 2.07 -4.33
C GLY A 164 17.63 1.51 -2.91
N ARG A 165 17.58 2.40 -1.91
CA ARG A 165 17.45 2.03 -0.48
C ARG A 165 16.01 1.96 0.02
N HIS A 166 15.06 2.48 -0.75
CA HIS A 166 13.66 2.51 -0.36
C HIS A 166 12.95 1.25 -0.84
N LYS A 167 12.06 0.73 0.01
CA LYS A 167 11.23 -0.42 -0.26
C LYS A 167 9.77 0.01 -0.19
N PHE A 168 9.00 -0.49 -1.13
CA PHE A 168 7.60 -0.15 -1.32
C PHE A 168 6.80 -1.43 -1.50
N LEU A 169 5.53 -1.39 -1.14
CA LEU A 169 4.59 -2.48 -1.34
C LEU A 169 3.81 -2.22 -2.63
N ARG A 170 3.88 -3.14 -3.59
CA ARG A 170 3.18 -3.02 -4.87
C ARG A 170 1.79 -3.64 -4.84
N TRP A 171 1.64 -4.76 -4.14
CA TRP A 171 0.36 -5.36 -3.84
C TRP A 171 0.49 -6.26 -2.60
N ILE A 172 -0.65 -6.52 -1.96
CA ILE A 172 -0.81 -7.48 -0.88
C ILE A 172 -2.07 -8.29 -1.13
N GLU A 173 -2.01 -9.57 -0.82
CA GLU A 173 -3.14 -10.47 -0.77
C GLU A 173 -3.18 -11.10 0.62
N LEU A 174 -4.39 -11.22 1.18
CA LEU A 174 -4.62 -11.98 2.39
C LEU A 174 -5.42 -13.23 2.03
N SER A 175 -4.94 -14.39 2.45
CA SER A 175 -5.54 -15.69 2.18
C SER A 175 -5.66 -16.50 3.46
N THR A 176 -6.50 -17.54 3.44
CA THR A 176 -6.55 -18.55 4.51
C THR A 176 -5.86 -19.85 4.12
N GLU A 177 -5.23 -19.87 2.96
CA GLU A 177 -4.48 -21.02 2.43
C GLU A 177 -3.00 -20.78 2.66
N HIS A 178 -2.29 -21.82 3.09
CA HIS A 178 -0.85 -21.74 3.30
C HIS A 178 -0.13 -21.54 1.95
N PRO A 179 0.89 -20.69 1.85
CA PRO A 179 1.56 -20.38 0.58
C PRO A 179 2.25 -21.59 -0.10
N ALA A 180 2.85 -22.51 0.67
CA ALA A 180 3.31 -23.80 0.12
C ALA A 180 2.19 -24.75 -0.36
N GLY A 181 0.91 -24.43 -0.15
CA GLY A 181 -0.22 -25.33 -0.34
C GLY A 181 -0.48 -26.22 0.88
N ASP A 182 -1.65 -26.87 0.93
CA ASP A 182 -1.94 -27.90 1.92
C ASP A 182 -1.11 -29.14 1.55
N GLU A 183 0.05 -29.36 2.19
CA GLU A 183 0.61 -30.71 2.24
C GLU A 183 -0.39 -31.57 3.02
N VAL A 184 -1.14 -32.38 2.27
CA VAL A 184 -2.03 -33.41 2.81
C VAL A 184 -1.15 -34.39 3.59
N GLU A 185 -1.20 -34.30 4.93
CA GLU A 185 -0.81 -35.41 5.82
C GLU A 185 -1.70 -36.64 5.60
#